data_AF-A0A7Z2JAS6-F1
#
_entry.id   AF-A0A7Z2JAS6-F1
#
_cell.length_a   1.000
_cell.length_b   1.000
_cell.length_c   1.000
_cell.angle_alpha   90.00
_cell.angle_beta   90.00
_cell.angle_gamma   90.00
#
_symmetry.space_group_name_H-M   'P 1'
#
loop_
_entity.id
_entity.type
_entity.pdbx_description
1 polymer ?
#
loop_
_entity_poly.entity_id
_entity_poly.type
_entity_poly.pdbx_seq_one_letter_code
_entity_poly.pdbx_strand_id
1 'polypeptide(L)'
;MNGDWAFDPVASVLYGPKANNVWPTPGNSFKGTPGSTGAAGPRGLSTRQLAAGSFMQATNSQPVLSDGIITGANAIEARFVPAGGGDMQIVLSNKNGTGPVTWTASAQWPTALVPQSYTWNGESSITIQPGVENVASDPFSGGGNIYGCPPPGTEVFIRLFASCAAGVKFEYNTSTGGGMTTGTTQTDQTLSQSYNYGTGGSAQIGISGLRGAPLIASTSVAGVGDSIMRGQGDSVDGSSTFSDFGPLYYACGGFAANALPWSNCAIVGETAAQFGTIPTPRRQMYLKYADVIPMMYGTNDVGYTSGAISLANLQATLIKAWWAANGLGAKVIACTLLPRSTSTNGYIDVPGQTPVAGWGPGSVVALNNAWMRDGAPMQNGVAVAVGTVGALRAGQAGHPLAAVCNWTQDVEAGQDSGVWVVNGTPNYATPDGTHEADPMAQLMGGRLRTTINAVAAL
;
A
#
# COMPACT_ATOMS: atom_id res chain seq x y z
N MET A 1 -65.42 25.49 15.38
CA MET A 1 -64.31 26.16 14.69
C MET A 1 -64.18 25.50 13.33
N ASN A 2 -64.18 26.30 12.26
CA ASN A 2 -63.99 25.87 10.87
C ASN A 2 -62.70 26.56 10.39
N GLY A 3 -61.76 25.81 9.82
CA GLY A 3 -60.44 26.34 9.44
C GLY A 3 -59.24 25.50 9.89
N ASP A 4 -59.45 24.43 10.65
CA ASP A 4 -58.37 23.54 11.10
C ASP A 4 -57.73 22.81 9.91
N TRP A 5 -56.44 22.50 10.05
CA TRP A 5 -55.65 21.69 9.13
C TRP A 5 -55.07 20.49 9.88
N ALA A 6 -55.02 19.32 9.23
CA ALA A 6 -54.41 18.11 9.78
C ALA A 6 -53.47 17.49 8.76
N PHE A 7 -52.27 17.09 9.22
CA PHE A 7 -51.29 16.38 8.41
C PHE A 7 -51.22 14.92 8.83
N ASP A 8 -51.41 14.00 7.88
CA ASP A 8 -51.13 12.58 8.05
C ASP A 8 -49.70 12.29 7.54
N PRO A 9 -48.72 12.07 8.44
CA PRO A 9 -47.34 11.82 8.03
C PRO A 9 -47.14 10.45 7.36
N VAL A 10 -48.00 9.47 7.65
CA VAL A 10 -47.88 8.11 7.10
C VAL A 10 -48.35 8.10 5.64
N ALA A 11 -49.48 8.74 5.37
CA ALA A 11 -49.99 8.90 4.01
C ALA A 11 -49.30 10.04 3.24
N SER A 12 -48.67 10.98 3.94
CA SER A 12 -48.15 12.25 3.41
C SER A 12 -49.25 13.11 2.75
N VAL A 13 -50.38 13.25 3.46
CA VAL A 13 -51.58 13.96 2.99
C VAL A 13 -51.92 15.11 3.94
N LEU A 14 -52.26 16.27 3.38
CA LEU A 14 -52.81 17.40 4.12
C LEU A 14 -54.33 17.47 3.95
N TYR A 15 -55.04 17.52 5.06
CA TYR A 15 -56.49 17.74 5.12
C TYR A 15 -56.76 19.16 5.59
N GLY A 16 -57.53 19.93 4.82
CA GLY A 16 -58.02 21.23 5.26
C GLY A 16 -58.46 22.16 4.12
N PRO A 17 -59.16 23.26 4.45
CA PRO A 17 -59.65 23.60 5.79
C PRO A 17 -60.85 22.71 6.21
N LYS A 18 -60.95 22.38 7.50
CA LYS A 18 -62.10 21.65 8.05
C LYS A 18 -63.36 22.50 7.99
N ALA A 19 -64.45 21.95 7.44
CA ALA A 19 -65.74 22.61 7.33
C ALA A 19 -66.87 21.70 7.85
N ASN A 20 -67.79 22.26 8.63
CA ASN A 20 -68.94 21.53 9.19
C ASN A 20 -68.54 20.27 9.97
N ASN A 21 -67.43 20.33 10.71
CA ASN A 21 -66.83 19.20 11.42
C ASN A 21 -66.39 18.01 10.55
N VAL A 22 -66.35 18.15 9.23
CA VAL A 22 -65.90 17.12 8.28
C VAL A 22 -64.59 17.55 7.62
N TRP A 23 -63.66 16.61 7.44
CA TRP A 23 -62.43 16.81 6.70
C TRP A 23 -62.67 16.63 5.19
N PRO A 24 -62.08 17.47 4.32
CA PRO A 24 -62.21 17.27 2.88
C PRO A 24 -61.60 15.93 2.44
N THR A 25 -62.34 15.18 1.62
CA THR A 25 -61.92 13.91 1.04
C THR A 25 -62.09 13.93 -0.49
N PRO A 26 -61.05 13.56 -1.26
CA PRO A 26 -59.71 13.17 -0.82
C PRO A 26 -58.91 14.37 -0.26
N GLY A 27 -57.98 14.12 0.66
CA GLY A 27 -57.00 15.13 1.07
C GLY A 27 -55.97 15.40 -0.03
N ASN A 28 -55.17 16.45 0.12
CA ASN A 28 -54.13 16.79 -0.86
C ASN A 28 -52.85 16.02 -0.56
N SER A 29 -52.45 15.12 -1.47
CA SER A 29 -51.18 14.40 -1.37
C SER A 29 -50.00 15.32 -1.63
N PHE A 30 -48.99 15.29 -0.75
CA PHE A 30 -47.68 15.91 -1.03
C PHE A 30 -46.79 15.02 -1.90
N LYS A 31 -47.15 13.74 -2.07
CA LYS A 31 -46.46 12.87 -3.02
C LYS A 31 -46.93 13.27 -4.42
N GLY A 32 -46.05 13.94 -5.16
CA GLY A 32 -46.18 14.00 -6.62
C GLY A 32 -46.15 12.58 -7.20
N THR A 33 -46.53 12.43 -8.47
CA THR A 33 -46.32 11.18 -9.20
C THR A 33 -44.88 10.73 -8.97
N PRO A 34 -44.63 9.47 -8.57
CA PRO A 34 -43.26 8.97 -8.49
C PRO A 34 -42.58 9.29 -9.82
N GLY A 35 -41.49 10.07 -9.77
CA GLY A 35 -40.69 10.29 -10.96
C GLY A 35 -40.29 8.93 -11.54
N SER A 36 -40.13 8.84 -12.85
CA SER A 36 -39.43 7.69 -13.42
C SER A 36 -38.14 7.48 -12.62
N THR A 37 -37.85 6.24 -12.23
CA THR A 37 -36.57 5.91 -11.62
C THR A 37 -35.50 6.49 -12.54
N GLY A 38 -34.82 7.55 -12.09
CA GLY A 38 -33.73 8.12 -12.87
C GLY A 38 -32.76 6.99 -13.18
N ALA A 39 -32.17 7.00 -14.38
CA ALA A 39 -31.00 6.16 -14.64
C ALA A 39 -30.08 6.26 -13.42
N ALA A 40 -29.60 5.12 -12.91
CA ALA A 40 -28.73 5.10 -11.74
C ALA A 40 -27.67 6.19 -11.94
N GLY A 41 -27.73 7.25 -11.12
CA GLY A 41 -26.74 8.30 -11.19
C GLY A 41 -25.37 7.64 -11.07
N PRO A 42 -24.31 8.16 -11.73
CA PRO A 42 -22.96 7.70 -11.46
C PRO A 42 -22.82 7.63 -9.95
N ARG A 43 -22.55 6.42 -9.44
CA ARG A 43 -22.46 6.12 -8.02
C ARG A 43 -21.70 7.28 -7.37
N GLY A 44 -22.39 8.07 -6.53
CA GLY A 44 -21.79 9.27 -5.95
C GLY A 44 -20.46 8.87 -5.35
N LEU A 45 -19.37 9.43 -5.89
CA LEU A 45 -18.02 9.21 -5.40
C LEU A 45 -18.06 9.57 -3.92
N SER A 46 -18.08 8.55 -3.06
CA SER A 46 -17.93 8.76 -1.64
C SER A 46 -16.63 9.53 -1.48
N THR A 47 -16.67 10.64 -0.77
CA THR A 47 -15.59 11.60 -0.50
C THR A 47 -14.42 11.01 0.33
N ARG A 48 -14.17 9.70 0.21
CA ARG A 48 -13.07 8.92 0.78
C ARG A 48 -12.43 7.94 -0.21
N GLN A 49 -12.69 8.05 -1.52
CA GLN A 49 -11.96 7.25 -2.51
C GLN A 49 -10.61 7.91 -2.79
N LEU A 50 -9.56 7.38 -2.17
CA LEU A 50 -8.20 7.64 -2.62
C LEU A 50 -7.88 6.61 -3.67
N ALA A 51 -7.97 7.09 -4.89
CA ALA A 51 -7.73 6.30 -6.06
C ALA A 51 -6.26 6.46 -6.50
N ALA A 52 -5.79 5.55 -7.33
CA ALA A 52 -4.47 5.42 -7.94
C ALA A 52 -3.39 6.53 -7.92
N GLY A 53 -2.19 6.14 -7.51
CA GLY A 53 -0.93 6.75 -7.93
C GLY A 53 0.23 6.09 -7.21
N SER A 54 1.30 5.84 -7.94
CA SER A 54 2.47 5.02 -7.59
C SER A 54 3.11 5.34 -6.24
N PHE A 55 3.57 4.30 -5.56
CA PHE A 55 4.35 4.40 -4.33
C PHE A 55 5.83 4.65 -4.56
N MET A 56 6.38 5.51 -3.70
CA MET A 56 7.76 5.50 -3.24
C MET A 56 7.97 4.37 -2.25
N GLN A 57 9.02 3.57 -2.43
CA GLN A 57 9.64 2.73 -1.40
C GLN A 57 9.85 3.49 -0.08
N ALA A 58 8.85 3.47 0.80
CA ALA A 58 8.98 3.90 2.19
C ALA A 58 9.61 2.75 3.00
N THR A 59 10.85 2.39 2.67
CA THR A 59 11.68 1.64 3.60
C THR A 59 12.07 2.57 4.73
N ASN A 60 11.30 2.60 5.83
CA ASN A 60 11.91 2.90 7.12
C ASN A 60 11.13 2.24 8.28
N SER A 61 11.91 1.57 9.11
CA SER A 61 11.54 0.88 10.33
C SER A 61 11.49 1.79 11.57
N GLN A 62 11.95 3.06 11.55
CA GLN A 62 11.87 3.97 12.71
C GLN A 62 11.80 5.45 12.30
N PRO A 63 10.91 6.29 12.88
CA PRO A 63 11.04 7.74 12.75
C PRO A 63 12.32 8.18 13.46
N VAL A 64 13.37 8.50 12.70
CA VAL A 64 14.54 9.14 13.25
C VAL A 64 14.29 10.64 13.22
N LEU A 65 14.44 11.28 14.38
CA LEU A 65 14.32 12.73 14.50
C LEU A 65 15.59 13.36 13.98
N SER A 66 15.46 14.47 13.24
CA SER A 66 16.62 15.27 12.86
C SER A 66 17.43 15.60 14.11
N ASP A 67 18.74 15.69 13.97
CA ASP A 67 19.65 15.90 15.10
C ASP A 67 19.41 17.24 15.83
N GLY A 68 18.59 18.14 15.26
CA GLY A 68 18.35 19.49 15.75
C GLY A 68 19.53 20.44 15.49
N ILE A 69 20.59 19.94 14.85
CA ILE A 69 21.81 20.64 14.42
C ILE A 69 21.79 20.80 12.88
N ILE A 70 20.65 20.57 12.23
CA ILE A 70 20.46 20.95 10.83
C ILE A 70 20.40 22.49 10.78
N THR A 71 21.54 23.13 10.57
CA THR A 71 21.68 24.59 10.37
C THR A 71 21.43 25.02 8.92
N GLY A 72 20.56 24.30 8.19
CA GLY A 72 20.36 24.53 6.77
C GLY A 72 19.15 23.82 6.16
N ALA A 73 18.73 24.35 5.02
CA ALA A 73 17.78 23.72 4.13
C ALA A 73 18.28 22.37 3.62
N ASN A 74 17.43 21.36 3.56
CA ASN A 74 17.76 20.14 2.82
C ASN A 74 16.73 19.91 1.71
N ALA A 75 17.21 19.42 0.57
CA ALA A 75 16.38 19.00 -0.54
C ALA A 75 16.45 17.49 -0.76
N ILE A 76 15.29 16.87 -1.00
CA ILE A 76 15.14 15.50 -1.47
C ILE A 76 14.70 15.55 -2.91
N GLU A 77 15.28 14.70 -3.77
CA GLU A 77 14.71 14.30 -5.05
C GLU A 77 14.06 12.92 -4.88
N ALA A 78 12.73 12.84 -4.94
CA ALA A 78 12.03 11.56 -5.04
C ALA A 78 11.71 11.24 -6.49
N ARG A 79 12.08 10.04 -6.94
CA ARG A 79 11.80 9.52 -8.29
C ARG A 79 10.57 8.62 -8.26
N PHE A 80 9.60 8.89 -9.13
CA PHE A 80 8.47 7.98 -9.33
C PHE A 80 8.01 7.99 -10.78
N VAL A 81 7.34 6.91 -11.17
CA VAL A 81 6.76 6.75 -12.49
C VAL A 81 5.24 6.60 -12.32
N PRO A 82 4.42 7.59 -12.71
CA PRO A 82 2.98 7.50 -12.59
C PRO A 82 2.47 6.41 -13.55
N ALA A 83 1.67 5.49 -13.03
CA ALA A 83 0.99 4.47 -13.83
C ALA A 83 -0.25 5.02 -14.58
N GLY A 84 -0.72 6.23 -14.23
CA GLY A 84 -1.90 6.86 -14.83
C GLY A 84 -1.88 8.39 -14.66
N GLY A 85 -2.56 9.10 -15.56
CA GLY A 85 -2.57 10.58 -15.62
C GLY A 85 -3.53 11.24 -14.63
N GLY A 86 -3.32 11.03 -13.33
CA GLY A 86 -4.13 11.61 -12.25
C GLY A 86 -3.45 12.75 -11.48
N ASP A 87 -4.23 13.49 -10.68
CA ASP A 87 -3.66 14.52 -9.80
C ASP A 87 -2.74 13.88 -8.77
N MET A 88 -1.65 14.56 -8.40
CA MET A 88 -0.71 14.04 -7.41
C MET A 88 -0.69 14.91 -6.16
N GLN A 89 -0.58 14.32 -5.00
CA GLN A 89 -0.46 15.01 -3.72
C GLN A 89 0.72 14.44 -2.96
N ILE A 90 1.47 15.34 -2.34
CA ILE A 90 2.46 14.95 -1.33
C ILE A 90 1.79 14.97 0.04
N VAL A 91 2.09 13.96 0.85
CA VAL A 91 1.63 13.88 2.25
C VAL A 91 2.83 14.09 3.16
N LEU A 92 2.70 15.03 4.08
CA LEU A 92 3.73 15.41 5.05
C LEU A 92 3.25 15.10 6.47
N SER A 93 4.21 14.95 7.39
CA SER A 93 3.99 14.67 8.81
C SER A 93 5.05 15.40 9.65
N ASN A 94 4.62 15.91 10.80
CA ASN A 94 5.50 16.37 11.86
C ASN A 94 5.10 15.75 13.21
N LYS A 95 4.61 14.51 13.17
CA LYS A 95 4.03 13.82 14.34
C LYS A 95 5.02 13.75 15.51
N ASN A 96 6.24 13.31 15.26
CA ASN A 96 7.28 13.18 16.29
C ASN A 96 8.18 14.43 16.41
N GLY A 97 7.91 15.52 15.67
CA GLY A 97 8.73 16.72 15.73
C GLY A 97 8.69 17.41 17.10
N THR A 98 9.71 18.23 17.39
CA THR A 98 9.82 18.98 18.65
C THR A 98 9.41 20.45 18.50
N GLY A 99 9.14 20.91 17.27
CA GLY A 99 8.72 22.28 16.97
C GLY A 99 8.07 22.42 15.58
N PRO A 100 7.52 23.59 15.25
CA PRO A 100 6.91 23.83 13.95
C PRO A 100 7.93 23.76 12.81
N VAL A 101 7.50 23.20 11.67
CA VAL A 101 8.33 23.05 10.47
C VAL A 101 7.58 23.58 9.27
N THR A 102 8.18 24.49 8.53
CA THR A 102 7.63 25.04 7.28
C THR A 102 8.19 24.29 6.08
N TRP A 103 7.30 23.86 5.20
CA TRP A 103 7.60 23.04 4.03
C TRP A 103 7.25 23.78 2.74
N THR A 104 8.10 23.63 1.73
CA THR A 104 7.82 23.94 0.32
C THR A 104 8.16 22.71 -0.52
N ALA A 105 7.51 22.56 -1.68
CA ALA A 105 7.81 21.46 -2.58
C ALA A 105 7.53 21.83 -4.04
N SER A 106 8.19 21.12 -4.96
CA SER A 106 7.94 21.22 -6.41
C SER A 106 8.16 19.88 -7.09
N ALA A 107 7.48 19.63 -8.22
CA ALA A 107 7.74 18.50 -9.10
C ALA A 107 8.36 18.95 -10.43
N GLN A 108 9.23 18.12 -11.00
CA GLN A 108 9.76 18.28 -12.35
C GLN A 108 9.82 16.91 -13.05
N TRP A 109 9.68 16.87 -14.36
CA TRP A 109 9.86 15.68 -15.18
C TRP A 109 10.53 16.08 -16.51
N PRO A 110 11.11 15.16 -17.31
CA PRO A 110 11.95 15.49 -18.47
C PRO A 110 11.33 16.46 -19.49
N THR A 111 10.00 16.44 -19.65
CA THR A 111 9.29 17.35 -20.56
C THR A 111 8.87 18.68 -19.93
N ALA A 112 8.98 18.82 -18.60
CA ALA A 112 8.77 20.08 -17.90
C ALA A 112 10.09 20.86 -17.79
N LEU A 113 10.19 21.94 -18.58
CA LEU A 113 11.35 22.84 -18.56
C LEU A 113 11.46 23.63 -17.24
N VAL A 114 10.37 23.75 -16.47
CA VAL A 114 10.32 24.54 -15.23
C VAL A 114 9.66 23.70 -14.12
N PRO A 115 10.28 23.61 -12.92
CA PRO A 115 9.67 22.98 -11.75
C PRO A 115 8.32 23.59 -11.44
N GLN A 116 7.37 22.75 -11.06
CA GLN A 116 6.01 23.14 -10.74
C GLN A 116 5.79 23.01 -9.24
N SER A 117 5.41 24.09 -8.56
CA SER A 117 5.22 24.08 -7.11
C SER A 117 3.99 23.29 -6.68
N TYR A 118 4.11 22.57 -5.56
CA TYR A 118 2.94 22.13 -4.79
C TYR A 118 2.42 23.30 -3.97
N THR A 119 1.11 23.32 -3.76
CA THR A 119 0.44 24.30 -2.88
C THR A 119 -0.31 23.61 -1.75
N TRP A 120 -0.70 24.37 -0.73
CA TRP A 120 -1.55 23.93 0.37
C TRP A 120 -2.64 24.97 0.61
N ASN A 121 -3.86 24.67 0.19
CA ASN A 121 -4.96 25.64 0.09
C ASN A 121 -4.58 26.90 -0.72
N GLY A 122 -3.84 26.71 -1.82
CA GLY A 122 -3.35 27.77 -2.70
C GLY A 122 -2.04 28.41 -2.28
N GLU A 123 -1.54 28.15 -1.07
CA GLU A 123 -0.28 28.71 -0.57
C GLU A 123 0.92 27.87 -1.00
N SER A 124 2.04 28.50 -1.37
CA SER A 124 3.26 27.80 -1.81
C SER A 124 4.04 27.11 -0.70
N SER A 125 3.62 27.29 0.56
CA SER A 125 4.26 26.72 1.74
C SER A 125 3.24 26.35 2.81
N ILE A 126 3.62 25.44 3.71
CA ILE A 126 2.82 25.08 4.88
C ILE A 126 3.67 24.90 6.13
N THR A 127 3.21 25.45 7.27
CA THR A 127 3.80 25.18 8.59
C THR A 127 3.04 24.06 9.28
N ILE A 128 3.71 22.95 9.57
CA ILE A 128 3.14 21.78 10.25
C ILE A 128 3.60 21.79 11.72
N GLN A 129 2.63 21.82 12.64
CA GLN A 129 2.88 21.80 14.08
C GLN A 129 3.33 20.41 14.56
N PRO A 130 4.08 20.32 15.67
CA PRO A 130 4.38 19.05 16.33
C PRO A 130 3.10 18.24 16.60
N GLY A 131 3.17 16.92 16.42
CA GLY A 131 2.03 16.03 16.65
C GLY A 131 1.04 15.96 15.48
N VAL A 132 1.18 16.80 14.45
CA VAL A 132 0.30 16.78 13.27
C VAL A 132 0.80 15.77 12.25
N GLU A 133 -0.13 14.98 11.71
CA GLU A 133 0.11 13.93 10.70
C GLU A 133 -0.84 14.10 9.51
N ASN A 134 -0.48 13.49 8.37
CA ASN A 134 -1.33 13.42 7.17
C ASN A 134 -1.70 14.77 6.54
N VAL A 135 -0.77 15.72 6.50
CA VAL A 135 -0.98 17.01 5.82
C VAL A 135 -0.73 16.83 4.33
N ALA A 136 -1.81 16.78 3.53
CA ALA A 136 -1.71 16.68 2.08
C ALA A 136 -1.57 18.05 1.43
N SER A 137 -0.75 18.15 0.37
CA SER A 137 -0.79 19.28 -0.56
C SER A 137 -2.15 19.35 -1.26
N ASP A 138 -2.44 20.46 -1.92
CA ASP A 138 -3.47 20.49 -2.95
C ASP A 138 -3.15 19.45 -4.03
N PRO A 139 -4.18 18.93 -4.72
CA PRO A 139 -3.96 18.12 -5.91
C PRO A 139 -3.14 18.93 -6.89
N PHE A 140 -2.03 18.35 -7.32
CA PHE A 140 -1.25 18.77 -8.46
C PHE A 140 -2.08 18.47 -9.71
N SER A 141 -3.17 19.23 -9.85
CA SER A 141 -4.02 19.23 -11.03
C SER A 141 -3.35 20.15 -12.02
N GLY A 142 -3.23 19.70 -13.27
CA GLY A 142 -2.76 20.53 -14.38
C GLY A 142 -3.78 21.64 -14.70
N GLY A 143 -4.05 22.51 -13.73
CA GLY A 143 -5.01 23.60 -13.81
C GLY A 143 -4.58 24.58 -14.88
N GLY A 144 -5.05 24.37 -16.10
CA GLY A 144 -4.89 25.28 -17.24
C GLY A 144 -3.46 25.54 -17.74
N ASN A 145 -2.43 25.08 -17.02
CA ASN A 145 -1.04 25.26 -17.44
C ASN A 145 -0.68 24.24 -18.51
N ILE A 146 -0.05 24.77 -19.56
CA ILE A 146 0.39 24.14 -20.82
C ILE A 146 1.25 22.85 -20.63
N TYR A 147 1.60 22.49 -19.39
CA TYR A 147 2.52 21.41 -19.07
C TYR A 147 1.91 20.15 -18.43
N GLY A 148 0.62 20.13 -18.05
CA GLY A 148 -0.13 18.90 -17.72
C GLY A 148 0.38 18.04 -16.54
N CYS A 149 -0.39 17.01 -16.16
CA CYS A 149 0.09 15.91 -15.31
C CYS A 149 1.26 15.19 -16.04
N PRO A 150 2.30 14.70 -15.32
CA PRO A 150 3.33 13.88 -15.95
C PRO A 150 2.70 12.71 -16.73
N PRO A 151 3.13 12.45 -17.98
CA PRO A 151 2.62 11.32 -18.74
C PRO A 151 2.89 10.00 -18.02
N PRO A 152 2.00 8.99 -18.16
CA PRO A 152 2.26 7.66 -17.63
C PRO A 152 3.62 7.13 -18.09
N GLY A 153 4.36 6.45 -17.21
CA GLY A 153 5.69 5.94 -17.56
C GLY A 153 6.83 6.97 -17.44
N THR A 154 6.54 8.23 -17.12
CA THR A 154 7.56 9.29 -17.03
C THR A 154 8.19 9.35 -15.65
N GLU A 155 9.51 9.39 -15.56
CA GLU A 155 10.20 9.67 -14.30
C GLU A 155 9.91 11.10 -13.84
N VAL A 156 9.41 11.25 -12.62
CA VAL A 156 9.11 12.52 -11.98
C VAL A 156 9.98 12.69 -10.75
N PHE A 157 10.55 13.88 -10.63
CA PHE A 157 11.42 14.34 -9.56
C PHE A 157 10.64 15.26 -8.65
N ILE A 158 10.47 14.89 -7.38
CA ILE A 158 9.90 15.79 -6.37
C ILE A 158 11.02 16.38 -5.54
N ARG A 159 11.06 17.71 -5.48
CA ARG A 159 11.91 18.51 -4.62
C ARG A 159 11.12 18.93 -3.39
N LEU A 160 11.69 18.72 -2.21
CA LEU A 160 11.14 19.26 -0.96
C LEU A 160 12.14 20.18 -0.31
N PHE A 161 11.64 21.12 0.46
CA PHE A 161 12.45 21.97 1.31
C PHE A 161 11.73 22.12 2.63
N ALA A 162 12.46 21.97 3.73
CA ALA A 162 11.96 22.20 5.07
C ALA A 162 12.81 23.26 5.79
N SER A 163 12.14 24.12 6.56
CA SER A 163 12.75 25.15 7.40
C SER A 163 12.12 25.15 8.79
N CYS A 164 12.93 25.33 9.82
CA CYS A 164 12.50 25.39 11.21
C CYS A 164 13.50 26.23 12.04
N ALA A 165 13.12 26.57 13.27
CA ALA A 165 14.03 27.26 14.19
C ALA A 165 15.17 26.33 14.64
N ALA A 166 16.32 26.91 15.00
CA ALA A 166 17.45 26.14 15.51
C ALA A 166 17.06 25.27 16.71
N GLY A 167 17.51 24.01 16.74
CA GLY A 167 17.15 23.04 17.79
C GLY A 167 15.81 22.33 17.58
N VAL A 168 14.99 22.76 16.61
CA VAL A 168 13.78 22.01 16.24
C VAL A 168 14.17 20.73 15.51
N LYS A 169 13.60 19.63 15.98
CA LYS A 169 13.70 18.33 15.35
C LYS A 169 12.43 18.05 14.58
N PHE A 170 12.57 17.43 13.43
CA PHE A 170 11.47 16.98 12.60
C PHE A 170 11.76 15.60 12.07
N GLU A 171 10.70 14.92 11.65
CA GLU A 171 10.83 13.56 11.15
C GLU A 171 11.49 13.54 9.78
N TYR A 172 12.47 12.67 9.60
CA TYR A 172 13.15 12.49 8.31
C TYR A 172 13.15 11.00 7.91
N ASN A 173 13.27 10.71 6.62
CA ASN A 173 13.34 9.38 6.03
C ASN A 173 14.81 8.91 5.87
N THR A 174 15.05 7.62 6.02
CA THR A 174 16.27 6.99 5.50
C THR A 174 15.81 5.98 4.48
N SER A 175 15.74 6.31 3.19
CA SER A 175 15.43 5.24 2.23
C SER A 175 16.63 4.35 2.02
N THR A 176 16.34 3.06 1.93
CA THR A 176 17.15 2.09 1.21
C THR A 176 16.39 1.71 -0.06
N GLY A 177 16.75 2.36 -1.16
CA GLY A 177 16.24 2.11 -2.51
C GLY A 177 15.47 3.29 -3.11
N GLY A 178 15.67 3.50 -4.41
CA GLY A 178 15.40 4.74 -5.14
C GLY A 178 16.52 5.76 -4.93
N GLY A 179 17.21 6.14 -6.01
CA GLY A 179 18.37 7.05 -6.01
C GLY A 179 18.06 8.46 -5.49
N MET A 180 17.89 8.60 -4.18
CA MET A 180 17.72 9.89 -3.50
C MET A 180 19.08 10.53 -3.24
N THR A 181 19.25 11.74 -3.75
CA THR A 181 20.45 12.55 -3.54
C THR A 181 20.14 13.67 -2.53
N THR A 182 21.04 13.90 -1.57
CA THR A 182 20.94 14.99 -0.59
C THR A 182 22.07 16.00 -0.75
N GLY A 183 21.80 17.27 -0.47
CA GLY A 183 22.81 18.32 -0.31
C GLY A 183 22.58 19.10 0.98
N THR A 184 23.64 19.38 1.74
CA THR A 184 23.62 20.08 3.03
C THR A 184 23.92 21.58 2.91
N THR A 185 24.02 22.12 1.69
CA THR A 185 24.36 23.51 1.41
C THR A 185 23.22 24.29 0.71
N GLN A 186 22.61 25.20 1.49
CA GLN A 186 21.82 26.43 1.22
C GLN A 186 21.04 26.72 -0.09
N THR A 187 19.94 27.47 0.12
CA THR A 187 18.89 28.03 -0.79
C THR A 187 17.78 27.06 -1.20
N ASP A 188 16.54 27.57 -1.27
CA ASP A 188 15.35 26.79 -1.61
C ASP A 188 15.45 26.30 -3.06
N GLN A 189 15.74 25.00 -3.21
CA GLN A 189 15.92 24.37 -4.52
C GLN A 189 14.62 24.23 -5.31
N THR A 190 13.45 24.45 -4.68
CA THR A 190 12.19 24.59 -5.42
C THR A 190 12.18 25.85 -6.30
N LEU A 191 13.10 26.80 -6.05
CA LEU A 191 13.26 28.05 -6.82
C LEU A 191 14.43 28.01 -7.84
N SER A 192 15.17 26.89 -7.91
CA SER A 192 16.39 26.74 -8.74
C SER A 192 16.13 25.89 -10.00
N GLN A 193 16.72 26.29 -11.15
CA GLN A 193 16.59 25.58 -12.42
C GLN A 193 17.58 24.41 -12.62
N SER A 194 18.69 24.34 -11.86
CA SER A 194 19.73 23.32 -12.09
C SER A 194 20.28 22.76 -10.79
N TYR A 195 20.43 21.44 -10.71
CA TYR A 195 21.06 20.73 -9.60
C TYR A 195 22.21 19.85 -10.10
N ASN A 196 23.28 19.73 -9.29
CA ASN A 196 24.41 18.83 -9.55
C ASN A 196 24.30 17.61 -8.63
N TYR A 197 24.27 16.42 -9.21
CA TYR A 197 24.19 15.14 -8.53
C TYR A 197 25.44 14.87 -7.68
N GLY A 198 25.34 15.02 -6.35
CA GLY A 198 26.38 14.63 -5.41
C GLY A 198 26.10 13.27 -4.78
N THR A 199 27.09 12.38 -4.71
CA THR A 199 27.00 11.13 -3.94
C THR A 199 27.23 11.42 -2.46
N GLY A 200 26.20 11.29 -1.62
CA GLY A 200 26.33 11.48 -0.17
C GLY A 200 25.23 10.78 0.61
N GLY A 201 25.63 10.01 1.62
CA GLY A 201 24.73 9.22 2.48
C GLY A 201 24.40 9.89 3.82
N SER A 202 23.39 9.31 4.48
CA SER A 202 22.92 9.54 5.86
C SER A 202 21.90 10.67 6.05
N ALA A 203 20.70 10.29 6.52
CA ALA A 203 19.56 11.13 6.94
C ALA A 203 18.95 12.06 5.88
N GLN A 204 17.79 11.69 5.31
CA GLN A 204 17.10 12.42 4.24
C GLN A 204 15.79 12.99 4.79
N ILE A 205 15.37 14.21 4.46
CA ILE A 205 14.02 14.73 4.76
C ILE A 205 12.92 13.78 4.24
N GLY A 206 12.36 13.93 3.06
CA GLY A 206 11.46 12.89 2.53
C GLY A 206 9.98 13.03 2.94
N ILE A 207 9.18 12.74 1.94
CA ILE A 207 7.72 12.77 1.97
C ILE A 207 7.23 11.63 2.85
N SER A 208 6.17 11.86 3.61
CA SER A 208 5.55 10.77 4.36
C SER A 208 4.94 9.75 3.40
N GLY A 209 4.26 10.21 2.34
CA GLY A 209 3.79 9.38 1.24
C GLY A 209 3.33 10.20 0.03
N LEU A 210 3.30 9.58 -1.15
CA LEU A 210 2.67 10.14 -2.34
C LEU A 210 1.29 9.54 -2.52
N ARG A 211 0.35 10.40 -2.89
CA ARG A 211 -1.02 10.03 -3.22
C ARG A 211 -1.28 10.47 -4.64
N GLY A 212 -1.86 9.60 -5.46
CA GLY A 212 -2.50 10.04 -6.70
C GLY A 212 -4.02 10.20 -6.53
N ALA A 213 -4.66 10.75 -7.55
CA ALA A 213 -6.10 10.70 -7.78
C ALA A 213 -6.31 10.47 -9.29
N PRO A 214 -6.50 9.22 -9.74
CA PRO A 214 -6.73 8.90 -11.13
C PRO A 214 -8.04 9.53 -11.57
N LEU A 215 -8.06 9.86 -12.84
CA LEU A 215 -9.26 10.27 -13.54
C LEU A 215 -10.30 9.13 -13.65
N ILE A 216 -9.87 7.87 -13.45
CA ILE A 216 -10.70 6.68 -13.55
C ILE A 216 -10.58 5.85 -12.27
N ALA A 217 -11.72 5.54 -11.65
CA ALA A 217 -11.78 4.65 -10.49
C ALA A 217 -11.12 3.30 -10.82
N SER A 218 -10.15 2.90 -10.01
CA SER A 218 -9.36 1.68 -10.18
C SER A 218 -9.01 1.11 -8.81
N THR A 219 -8.87 -0.21 -8.74
CA THR A 219 -8.49 -0.93 -7.51
C THR A 219 -7.07 -0.57 -7.09
N SER A 220 -6.88 0.05 -5.93
CA SER A 220 -5.56 0.31 -5.36
C SER A 220 -5.04 -0.89 -4.56
N VAL A 221 -3.73 -1.14 -4.65
CA VAL A 221 -3.08 -2.30 -4.02
C VAL A 221 -1.95 -1.83 -3.11
N ALA A 222 -1.86 -2.32 -1.88
CA ALA A 222 -0.67 -2.11 -1.05
C ALA A 222 -0.11 -3.44 -0.54
N GLY A 223 1.03 -3.87 -1.08
CA GLY A 223 1.71 -5.07 -0.61
C GLY A 223 2.37 -4.82 0.74
N VAL A 224 2.21 -5.79 1.63
CA VAL A 224 2.77 -5.78 2.97
C VAL A 224 3.50 -7.11 3.17
N GLY A 225 4.67 -7.08 3.77
CA GLY A 225 5.41 -8.30 4.04
C GLY A 225 6.85 -8.04 4.40
N ASP A 226 7.66 -9.07 4.20
CA ASP A 226 9.08 -9.03 4.49
C ASP A 226 9.95 -8.74 3.25
N SER A 227 11.20 -9.22 3.25
CA SER A 227 12.13 -9.06 2.13
C SER A 227 11.63 -9.71 0.83
N ILE A 228 10.77 -10.73 0.89
CA ILE A 228 10.21 -11.38 -0.29
C ILE A 228 9.13 -10.50 -0.93
N MET A 229 8.18 -9.97 -0.15
CA MET A 229 7.20 -9.03 -0.71
C MET A 229 7.89 -7.74 -1.21
N ARG A 230 8.97 -7.31 -0.53
CA ARG A 230 9.81 -6.21 -1.02
C ARG A 230 10.43 -6.55 -2.38
N GLY A 231 10.77 -7.82 -2.63
CA GLY A 231 11.42 -8.26 -3.86
C GLY A 231 12.94 -8.29 -3.76
N GLN A 232 13.51 -8.52 -2.58
CA GLN A 232 14.96 -8.57 -2.42
C GLN A 232 15.55 -9.64 -3.34
N GLY A 233 16.41 -9.23 -4.27
CA GLY A 233 16.97 -10.15 -5.29
C GLY A 233 16.35 -9.99 -6.68
N ASP A 234 15.29 -9.18 -6.81
CA ASP A 234 14.70 -8.75 -8.08
C ASP A 234 15.39 -7.47 -8.61
N SER A 235 15.85 -7.50 -9.86
CA SER A 235 16.49 -6.39 -10.56
C SER A 235 15.71 -5.98 -11.80
N VAL A 236 14.64 -5.21 -11.61
CA VAL A 236 13.80 -4.74 -12.72
C VAL A 236 14.64 -3.96 -13.75
N ASP A 237 14.55 -4.40 -15.01
CA ASP A 237 15.20 -3.81 -16.19
C ASP A 237 16.74 -3.76 -16.15
N GLY A 238 17.39 -4.55 -15.28
CA GLY A 238 18.85 -4.53 -15.12
C GLY A 238 19.40 -3.19 -14.64
N SER A 239 18.53 -2.29 -14.16
CA SER A 239 18.90 -1.00 -13.63
C SER A 239 19.09 -1.08 -12.11
N SER A 240 20.23 -0.61 -11.63
CA SER A 240 20.47 -0.45 -10.19
C SER A 240 19.55 0.59 -9.54
N THR A 241 18.88 1.44 -10.32
CA THR A 241 17.98 2.49 -9.80
C THR A 241 16.60 1.98 -9.42
N PHE A 242 16.19 0.83 -9.97
CA PHE A 242 14.83 0.28 -9.89
C PHE A 242 14.89 -1.22 -9.55
N SER A 243 15.51 -1.56 -8.42
CA SER A 243 15.58 -2.93 -7.89
C SER A 243 14.69 -3.09 -6.65
N ASP A 244 14.47 -4.34 -6.25
CA ASP A 244 13.66 -4.70 -5.08
C ASP A 244 12.20 -4.20 -5.16
N PHE A 245 11.49 -4.60 -6.22
CA PHE A 245 10.04 -4.37 -6.33
C PHE A 245 9.19 -5.64 -6.24
N GLY A 246 9.75 -6.78 -6.66
CA GLY A 246 9.25 -8.10 -6.34
C GLY A 246 7.92 -8.45 -7.03
N PRO A 247 7.21 -9.46 -6.51
CA PRO A 247 6.00 -9.98 -7.14
C PRO A 247 4.87 -8.95 -7.25
N LEU A 248 4.85 -7.94 -6.36
CA LEU A 248 3.84 -6.89 -6.38
C LEU A 248 3.92 -6.02 -7.64
N TYR A 249 5.13 -5.68 -8.09
CA TYR A 249 5.36 -4.90 -9.31
C TYR A 249 4.75 -5.60 -10.52
N TYR A 250 5.09 -6.87 -10.71
CA TYR A 250 4.56 -7.68 -11.80
C TYR A 250 3.05 -7.87 -11.69
N ALA A 251 2.53 -8.12 -10.48
CA ALA A 251 1.10 -8.25 -10.25
C ALA A 251 0.33 -6.98 -10.59
N CYS A 252 0.95 -5.81 -10.44
CA CYS A 252 0.29 -4.54 -10.71
C CYS A 252 0.52 -4.07 -12.15
N GLY A 253 1.34 -4.75 -12.96
CA GLY A 253 1.64 -4.34 -14.34
C GLY A 253 2.77 -3.32 -14.43
N GLY A 254 3.56 -3.18 -13.36
CA GLY A 254 4.72 -2.32 -13.29
C GLY A 254 4.42 -0.86 -13.58
N PHE A 255 5.09 -0.32 -14.59
CA PHE A 255 4.95 1.06 -15.07
C PHE A 255 4.08 1.19 -16.33
N ALA A 256 3.37 0.13 -16.73
CA ALA A 256 2.49 0.20 -17.89
C ALA A 256 1.32 1.18 -17.65
N ALA A 257 0.83 1.82 -18.72
CA ALA A 257 -0.26 2.79 -18.64
C ALA A 257 -1.61 2.22 -18.14
N ASN A 258 -1.76 0.90 -18.13
CA ASN A 258 -2.92 0.17 -17.59
C ASN A 258 -2.59 -0.58 -16.28
N ALA A 259 -1.47 -0.25 -15.64
CA ALA A 259 -1.08 -0.84 -14.38
C ALA A 259 -2.12 -0.51 -13.29
N LEU A 260 -2.36 -1.48 -12.40
CA LEU A 260 -3.05 -1.19 -11.16
C LEU A 260 -2.19 -0.22 -10.36
N PRO A 261 -2.78 0.67 -9.57
CA PRO A 261 -2.03 1.55 -8.71
C PRO A 261 -1.57 0.79 -7.48
N TRP A 262 -0.28 0.91 -7.14
CA TRP A 262 0.29 0.03 -6.15
C TRP A 262 1.32 0.66 -5.23
N SER A 263 1.47 0.01 -4.08
CA SER A 263 2.38 0.41 -3.02
C SER A 263 3.09 -0.75 -2.34
N ASN A 264 4.42 -0.79 -2.34
CA ASN A 264 5.19 -1.85 -1.68
C ASN A 264 5.62 -1.47 -0.26
N CYS A 265 4.73 -1.65 0.69
CA CYS A 265 4.97 -1.33 2.10
C CYS A 265 5.71 -2.44 2.89
N ALA A 266 6.42 -3.33 2.19
CA ALA A 266 7.16 -4.42 2.81
C ALA A 266 8.49 -3.97 3.43
N ILE A 267 8.91 -4.65 4.50
CA ILE A 267 10.12 -4.32 5.28
C ILE A 267 11.02 -5.56 5.39
N VAL A 268 12.26 -5.45 4.94
CA VAL A 268 13.26 -6.53 5.06
C VAL A 268 13.39 -6.99 6.51
N GLY A 269 13.36 -8.32 6.72
CA GLY A 269 13.51 -8.93 8.04
C GLY A 269 12.28 -8.83 8.93
N GLU A 270 11.18 -8.22 8.48
CA GLU A 270 10.00 -8.07 9.32
C GLU A 270 9.27 -9.40 9.55
N THR A 271 8.74 -9.56 10.76
CA THR A 271 7.88 -10.67 11.21
C THR A 271 6.42 -10.24 11.29
N ALA A 272 5.49 -11.20 11.29
CA ALA A 272 4.06 -10.90 11.48
C ALA A 272 3.79 -10.18 12.80
N ALA A 273 4.55 -10.50 13.87
CA ALA A 273 4.40 -9.88 15.18
C ALA A 273 4.81 -8.40 15.16
N GLN A 274 5.82 -8.06 14.36
CA GLN A 274 6.31 -6.70 14.18
C GLN A 274 5.32 -5.83 13.39
N PHE A 275 4.60 -6.38 12.41
CA PHE A 275 3.59 -5.62 11.66
C PHE A 275 2.56 -4.94 12.58
N GLY A 276 2.11 -5.65 13.63
CA GLY A 276 1.11 -5.17 14.59
C GLY A 276 1.65 -4.38 15.78
N THR A 277 2.97 -4.35 15.99
CA THR A 277 3.60 -3.77 17.20
C THR A 277 4.58 -2.65 16.91
N ILE A 278 5.24 -2.64 15.75
CA ILE A 278 6.08 -1.53 15.37
C ILE A 278 5.16 -0.36 15.04
N PRO A 279 5.23 0.75 15.79
CA PRO A 279 4.58 1.97 15.39
C PRO A 279 5.38 2.48 14.18
N THR A 280 5.04 2.00 13.00
CA THR A 280 5.18 2.78 11.79
C THR A 280 3.81 3.40 11.50
N PRO A 281 3.35 4.43 12.26
CA PRO A 281 2.09 5.12 11.99
C PRO A 281 1.97 5.47 10.51
N ARG A 282 3.09 5.85 9.89
CA ARG A 282 3.21 6.16 8.47
C ARG A 282 2.76 5.01 7.57
N ARG A 283 3.21 3.77 7.80
CA ARG A 283 2.82 2.64 6.94
C ARG A 283 1.32 2.36 7.05
N GLN A 284 0.80 2.25 8.27
CA GLN A 284 -0.63 2.00 8.49
C GLN A 284 -1.51 3.14 7.94
N MET A 285 -1.01 4.38 7.93
CA MET A 285 -1.69 5.51 7.30
C MET A 285 -1.87 5.37 5.80
N TYR A 286 -0.99 4.67 5.08
CA TYR A 286 -1.16 4.42 3.65
C TYR A 286 -2.04 3.22 3.36
N LEU A 287 -1.98 2.20 4.20
CA LEU A 287 -2.76 0.99 4.03
C LEU A 287 -4.27 1.24 4.05
N LYS A 288 -4.75 2.27 4.76
CA LYS A 288 -6.17 2.68 4.74
C LYS A 288 -6.67 3.20 3.38
N TYR A 289 -5.75 3.46 2.46
CA TYR A 289 -6.07 3.92 1.09
C TYR A 289 -5.99 2.79 0.06
N ALA A 290 -5.63 1.57 0.48
CA ALA A 290 -5.62 0.41 -0.37
C ALA A 290 -7.00 -0.27 -0.38
N ASP A 291 -7.48 -0.65 -1.56
CA ASP A 291 -8.64 -1.53 -1.68
C ASP A 291 -8.26 -2.98 -1.35
N VAL A 292 -7.04 -3.37 -1.74
CA VAL A 292 -6.51 -4.73 -1.59
C VAL A 292 -5.12 -4.71 -0.95
N ILE A 293 -4.91 -5.54 0.07
CA ILE A 293 -3.62 -5.70 0.76
C ILE A 293 -3.17 -7.15 0.62
N PRO A 294 -2.33 -7.50 -0.36
CA PRO A 294 -1.61 -8.77 -0.33
C PRO A 294 -0.55 -8.75 0.77
N MET A 295 -0.56 -9.78 1.60
CA MET A 295 0.28 -9.89 2.77
C MET A 295 1.06 -11.20 2.77
N MET A 296 2.38 -11.09 2.90
CA MET A 296 3.27 -12.25 3.09
C MET A 296 4.14 -12.04 4.34
N TYR A 297 3.89 -12.84 5.37
CA TYR A 297 4.73 -12.92 6.56
C TYR A 297 4.86 -14.37 7.01
N GLY A 298 5.95 -14.66 7.72
CA GLY A 298 6.22 -15.93 8.37
C GLY A 298 7.61 -16.49 8.06
N THR A 299 8.25 -16.07 6.97
CA THR A 299 9.63 -16.50 6.64
C THR A 299 10.61 -16.10 7.75
N ASN A 300 10.54 -14.86 8.23
CA ASN A 300 11.38 -14.39 9.34
C ASN A 300 10.91 -14.91 10.71
N ASP A 301 9.60 -15.09 10.92
CA ASP A 301 9.07 -15.70 12.15
C ASP A 301 9.64 -17.11 12.37
N VAL A 302 9.70 -17.91 11.29
CA VAL A 302 10.32 -19.24 11.30
C VAL A 302 11.85 -19.12 11.29
N GLY A 303 12.41 -18.22 10.48
CA GLY A 303 13.85 -18.06 10.29
C GLY A 303 14.61 -17.63 11.55
N TYR A 304 14.10 -16.64 12.29
CA TYR A 304 14.75 -16.17 13.53
C TYR A 304 14.72 -17.18 14.67
N THR A 305 13.78 -18.13 14.62
CA THR A 305 13.72 -19.24 15.58
C THR A 305 14.43 -20.49 15.08
N SER A 306 15.09 -20.43 13.91
CA SER A 306 15.68 -21.60 13.25
C SER A 306 14.69 -22.76 13.10
N GLY A 307 13.42 -22.44 12.83
CA GLY A 307 12.33 -23.41 12.71
C GLY A 307 11.66 -23.82 14.01
N ALA A 308 12.06 -23.27 15.16
CA ALA A 308 11.54 -23.69 16.48
C ALA A 308 10.20 -23.04 16.86
N ILE A 309 9.69 -22.06 16.10
CA ILE A 309 8.35 -21.51 16.33
C ILE A 309 7.29 -22.62 16.18
N SER A 310 6.32 -22.68 17.09
CA SER A 310 5.21 -23.62 16.98
C SER A 310 4.23 -23.18 15.89
N LEU A 311 3.59 -24.15 15.23
CA LEU A 311 2.55 -23.87 14.22
C LEU A 311 1.44 -22.97 14.77
N ALA A 312 0.98 -23.25 15.99
CA ALA A 312 -0.06 -22.46 16.65
C ALA A 312 0.36 -20.99 16.88
N ASN A 313 1.62 -20.75 17.29
CA ASN A 313 2.12 -19.40 17.51
C ASN A 313 2.28 -18.63 16.19
N LEU A 314 2.78 -19.30 15.14
CA LEU A 314 2.88 -18.71 13.81
C LEU A 314 1.49 -18.28 13.31
N GLN A 315 0.53 -19.20 13.30
CA GLN A 315 -0.84 -18.94 12.83
C GLN A 315 -1.54 -17.85 13.65
N ALA A 316 -1.40 -17.86 14.98
CA ALA A 316 -1.97 -16.82 15.84
C ALA A 316 -1.41 -15.43 15.54
N THR A 317 -0.12 -15.35 15.18
CA THR A 317 0.53 -14.08 14.84
C THR A 317 0.09 -13.59 13.46
N LEU A 318 -0.02 -14.49 12.48
CA LEU A 318 -0.54 -14.17 11.14
C LEU A 318 -1.99 -13.65 11.22
N ILE A 319 -2.86 -14.34 11.97
CA ILE A 319 -4.25 -13.91 12.17
C ILE A 319 -4.33 -12.50 12.74
N LYS A 320 -3.49 -12.15 13.74
CA LYS A 320 -3.44 -10.79 14.30
C LYS A 320 -3.03 -9.76 13.25
N ALA A 321 -2.03 -10.06 12.42
CA ALA A 321 -1.60 -9.16 11.35
C ALA A 321 -2.70 -8.94 10.31
N TRP A 322 -3.42 -10.00 9.94
CA TRP A 322 -4.55 -9.91 9.00
C TRP A 322 -5.71 -9.08 9.56
N TRP A 323 -6.06 -9.25 10.84
CA TRP A 323 -7.07 -8.41 11.49
C TRP A 323 -6.66 -6.95 11.56
N ALA A 324 -5.38 -6.66 11.84
CA ALA A 324 -4.87 -5.30 11.85
C ALA A 324 -5.02 -4.63 10.47
N ALA A 325 -4.71 -5.34 9.38
CA ALA A 325 -4.90 -4.82 8.02
C ALA A 325 -6.38 -4.74 7.60
N ASN A 326 -7.18 -5.77 7.89
CA ASN A 326 -8.61 -5.79 7.57
C ASN A 326 -9.37 -4.67 8.30
N GLY A 327 -8.98 -4.37 9.55
CA GLY A 327 -9.53 -3.26 10.33
C GLY A 327 -9.30 -1.87 9.71
N LEU A 328 -8.42 -1.74 8.72
CA LEU A 328 -8.22 -0.51 7.95
C LEU A 328 -9.24 -0.34 6.81
N GLY A 329 -10.11 -1.33 6.59
CA GLY A 329 -11.14 -1.33 5.55
C GLY A 329 -10.75 -1.99 4.23
N ALA A 330 -9.53 -2.53 4.12
CA ALA A 330 -9.03 -3.19 2.93
C ALA A 330 -9.36 -4.69 2.88
N LYS A 331 -9.45 -5.24 1.66
CA LYS A 331 -9.55 -6.69 1.44
C LYS A 331 -8.16 -7.31 1.54
N VAL A 332 -7.95 -8.20 2.50
CA VAL A 332 -6.63 -8.81 2.74
C VAL A 332 -6.50 -10.12 1.95
N ILE A 333 -5.39 -10.29 1.25
CA ILE A 333 -5.00 -11.56 0.60
C ILE A 333 -3.80 -12.11 1.36
N ALA A 334 -3.88 -13.32 1.90
CA ALA A 334 -2.69 -13.97 2.46
C ALA A 334 -1.93 -14.69 1.34
N CYS A 335 -0.63 -14.48 1.24
CA CYS A 335 0.24 -15.21 0.33
C CYS A 335 0.95 -16.35 1.08
N THR A 336 1.03 -17.53 0.47
CA THR A 336 1.73 -18.68 1.07
C THR A 336 3.23 -18.44 1.19
N LEU A 337 3.86 -19.04 2.20
CA LEU A 337 5.30 -18.95 2.44
C LEU A 337 6.10 -19.71 1.38
N LEU A 338 7.20 -19.13 0.92
CA LEU A 338 8.03 -19.70 -0.13
C LEU A 338 8.91 -20.85 0.40
N PRO A 339 9.38 -21.76 -0.49
CA PRO A 339 10.43 -22.71 -0.13
C PRO A 339 11.70 -21.99 0.32
N ARG A 340 12.51 -22.69 1.13
CA ARG A 340 13.82 -22.23 1.54
C ARG A 340 14.75 -23.42 1.63
N SER A 341 15.78 -23.41 0.82
CA SER A 341 16.73 -24.51 0.69
C SER A 341 18.15 -23.98 0.58
N THR A 342 19.13 -24.84 0.80
CA THR A 342 20.50 -24.62 0.31
C THR A 342 20.66 -25.31 -1.04
N SER A 343 21.75 -24.97 -1.74
CA SER A 343 22.02 -25.52 -3.06
C SER A 343 23.51 -25.81 -3.25
N THR A 344 23.80 -26.92 -3.93
CA THR A 344 25.16 -27.37 -4.28
C THR A 344 25.57 -27.01 -5.70
N ASN A 345 24.63 -26.52 -6.52
CA ASN A 345 24.83 -26.25 -7.94
C ASN A 345 24.18 -24.93 -8.39
N GLY A 346 23.88 -24.02 -7.46
CA GLY A 346 23.28 -22.72 -7.79
C GLY A 346 21.81 -22.80 -8.24
N TYR A 347 21.07 -23.84 -7.83
CA TYR A 347 19.63 -24.02 -8.12
C TYR A 347 19.36 -24.38 -9.59
N ILE A 348 20.31 -25.07 -10.22
CA ILE A 348 20.17 -25.56 -11.60
C ILE A 348 19.19 -26.73 -11.67
N ASP A 349 19.19 -27.61 -10.67
CA ASP A 349 18.29 -28.76 -10.61
C ASP A 349 17.68 -28.95 -9.20
N VAL A 350 16.65 -29.80 -9.12
CA VAL A 350 15.97 -30.13 -7.86
C VAL A 350 16.85 -30.99 -6.94
N PRO A 351 17.54 -32.05 -7.42
CA PRO A 351 18.39 -32.89 -6.57
C PRO A 351 19.53 -32.16 -5.86
N GLY A 352 20.03 -31.06 -6.45
CA GLY A 352 21.09 -30.23 -5.88
C GLY A 352 20.64 -29.37 -4.69
N GLN A 353 19.36 -29.39 -4.32
CA GLN A 353 18.79 -28.59 -3.24
C GLN A 353 18.54 -29.38 -1.97
N THR A 354 18.60 -28.71 -0.81
CA THR A 354 18.27 -29.31 0.49
C THR A 354 17.45 -28.31 1.34
N PRO A 355 16.21 -28.63 1.75
CA PRO A 355 15.43 -27.73 2.60
C PRO A 355 16.16 -27.32 3.89
N VAL A 356 16.02 -26.06 4.27
CA VAL A 356 16.52 -25.55 5.55
C VAL A 356 15.61 -26.01 6.70
N ALA A 357 16.15 -26.10 7.92
CA ALA A 357 15.37 -26.45 9.11
C ALA A 357 14.15 -25.51 9.28
N GLY A 358 12.96 -26.10 9.45
CA GLY A 358 11.69 -25.37 9.46
C GLY A 358 10.97 -25.31 8.11
N TRP A 359 11.63 -25.77 7.03
CA TRP A 359 11.07 -25.95 5.69
C TRP A 359 11.09 -27.44 5.27
N GLY A 360 10.35 -27.76 4.22
CA GLY A 360 10.22 -29.12 3.69
C GLY A 360 9.04 -29.93 4.25
N PRO A 361 8.91 -31.20 3.85
CA PRO A 361 7.74 -32.01 4.18
C PRO A 361 7.51 -32.15 5.69
N GLY A 362 6.29 -31.87 6.14
CA GLY A 362 5.91 -31.96 7.56
C GLY A 362 6.45 -30.84 8.45
N SER A 363 7.19 -29.88 7.89
CA SER A 363 7.69 -28.71 8.63
C SER A 363 6.56 -27.74 9.03
N VAL A 364 6.88 -26.79 9.91
CA VAL A 364 5.95 -25.73 10.30
C VAL A 364 5.48 -24.90 9.10
N VAL A 365 6.35 -24.64 8.11
CA VAL A 365 6.01 -23.92 6.88
C VAL A 365 5.06 -24.75 6.01
N ALA A 366 5.35 -26.04 5.79
CA ALA A 366 4.49 -26.95 5.04
C ALA A 366 3.08 -27.04 5.66
N LEU A 367 3.01 -27.24 6.97
CA LEU A 367 1.74 -27.31 7.70
C LEU A 367 0.97 -25.98 7.67
N ASN A 368 1.67 -24.85 7.78
CA ASN A 368 1.05 -23.53 7.66
C ASN A 368 0.51 -23.26 6.26
N ASN A 369 1.26 -23.62 5.21
CA ASN A 369 0.82 -23.50 3.83
C ASN A 369 -0.38 -24.41 3.53
N ALA A 370 -0.42 -25.63 4.07
CA ALA A 370 -1.58 -26.51 3.96
C ALA A 370 -2.82 -25.89 4.63
N TRP A 371 -2.65 -25.30 5.82
CA TRP A 371 -3.71 -24.55 6.50
C TRP A 371 -4.19 -23.35 5.66
N MET A 372 -3.30 -22.55 5.09
CA MET A 372 -3.68 -21.44 4.21
C MET A 372 -4.41 -21.92 2.95
N ARG A 373 -3.98 -23.01 2.32
CA ARG A 373 -4.65 -23.57 1.12
C ARG A 373 -6.07 -24.09 1.41
N ASP A 374 -6.36 -24.50 2.64
CA ASP A 374 -7.73 -24.79 3.11
C ASP A 374 -8.52 -23.51 3.50
N GLY A 375 -8.04 -22.34 3.07
CA GLY A 375 -8.68 -21.06 3.38
C GLY A 375 -8.42 -20.57 4.79
N ALA A 376 -7.31 -21.00 5.42
CA ALA A 376 -6.89 -20.59 6.77
C ALA A 376 -8.01 -20.78 7.82
N PRO A 377 -8.58 -21.98 7.96
CA PRO A 377 -9.78 -22.20 8.76
C PRO A 377 -9.62 -21.73 10.21
N MET A 378 -10.64 -21.03 10.71
CA MET A 378 -10.68 -20.49 12.07
C MET A 378 -12.03 -20.68 12.77
N GLN A 379 -11.99 -20.69 14.10
CA GLN A 379 -13.15 -20.61 14.99
C GLN A 379 -12.86 -19.63 16.12
N ASN A 380 -13.79 -18.71 16.39
CA ASN A 380 -13.65 -17.69 17.44
C ASN A 380 -12.32 -16.91 17.38
N GLY A 381 -11.85 -16.59 16.17
CA GLY A 381 -10.59 -15.86 15.98
C GLY A 381 -9.32 -16.69 16.12
N VAL A 382 -9.42 -18.02 16.31
CA VAL A 382 -8.27 -18.92 16.50
C VAL A 382 -8.18 -19.91 15.34
N ALA A 383 -6.97 -20.20 14.88
CA ALA A 383 -6.72 -21.21 13.86
C ALA A 383 -7.21 -22.60 14.32
N VAL A 384 -7.81 -23.34 13.41
CA VAL A 384 -8.19 -24.75 13.62
C VAL A 384 -7.59 -25.64 12.53
N ALA A 385 -7.64 -26.95 12.74
CA ALA A 385 -7.05 -27.91 11.81
C ALA A 385 -7.71 -27.85 10.42
N VAL A 386 -6.93 -28.20 9.40
CA VAL A 386 -7.43 -28.42 8.04
C VAL A 386 -8.59 -29.41 8.04
N GLY A 387 -9.64 -29.12 7.28
CA GLY A 387 -10.84 -29.96 7.18
C GLY A 387 -11.82 -29.84 8.35
N THR A 388 -11.58 -28.94 9.32
CA THR A 388 -12.54 -28.71 10.42
C THR A 388 -13.89 -28.25 9.87
N VAL A 389 -14.92 -29.06 10.09
CA VAL A 389 -16.30 -28.80 9.65
C VAL A 389 -16.87 -27.58 10.38
N GLY A 390 -17.52 -26.68 9.64
CA GLY A 390 -18.10 -25.46 10.18
C GLY A 390 -17.10 -24.37 10.56
N ALA A 391 -15.80 -24.56 10.30
CA ALA A 391 -14.81 -23.50 10.48
C ALA A 391 -14.94 -22.43 9.39
N LEU A 392 -14.76 -21.17 9.79
CA LEU A 392 -14.79 -20.01 8.92
C LEU A 392 -13.52 -19.98 8.06
N ARG A 393 -13.64 -19.65 6.78
CA ARG A 393 -12.55 -19.64 5.79
C ARG A 393 -12.44 -18.31 5.06
N ALA A 394 -11.29 -18.07 4.46
CA ALA A 394 -11.04 -16.92 3.59
C ALA A 394 -12.16 -16.72 2.56
N GLY A 395 -12.61 -15.47 2.42
CA GLY A 395 -13.73 -15.08 1.57
C GLY A 395 -15.11 -15.17 2.23
N GLN A 396 -15.24 -15.83 3.38
CA GLN A 396 -16.49 -15.86 4.14
C GLN A 396 -16.64 -14.64 5.06
N ALA A 397 -17.88 -14.19 5.25
CA ALA A 397 -18.18 -13.05 6.13
C ALA A 397 -17.68 -13.31 7.56
N GLY A 398 -16.95 -12.35 8.13
CA GLY A 398 -16.32 -12.45 9.45
C GLY A 398 -14.90 -13.01 9.44
N HIS A 399 -14.41 -13.51 8.30
CA HIS A 399 -13.01 -13.91 8.16
C HIS A 399 -12.16 -12.68 7.80
N PRO A 400 -10.95 -12.49 8.37
CA PRO A 400 -10.12 -11.32 8.06
C PRO A 400 -9.55 -11.33 6.63
N LEU A 401 -9.42 -12.51 6.03
CA LEU A 401 -8.96 -12.68 4.65
C LEU A 401 -10.11 -12.74 3.67
N ALA A 402 -9.96 -12.01 2.56
CA ALA A 402 -10.80 -12.12 1.38
C ALA A 402 -10.40 -13.30 0.48
N ALA A 403 -9.10 -13.64 0.43
CA ALA A 403 -8.60 -14.78 -0.33
C ALA A 403 -7.21 -15.24 0.16
N VAL A 404 -6.76 -16.37 -0.39
CA VAL A 404 -5.39 -16.87 -0.26
C VAL A 404 -4.75 -16.97 -1.65
N CYS A 405 -3.56 -16.39 -1.80
CA CYS A 405 -2.72 -16.49 -2.98
C CYS A 405 -1.67 -17.61 -2.76
N ASN A 406 -1.87 -18.75 -3.42
CA ASN A 406 -1.00 -19.92 -3.29
C ASN A 406 0.25 -19.82 -4.17
N TRP A 407 1.21 -18.96 -3.80
CA TRP A 407 2.49 -18.81 -4.51
C TRP A 407 3.28 -20.11 -4.63
N THR A 408 3.22 -21.01 -3.65
CA THR A 408 4.01 -22.26 -3.72
C THR A 408 3.59 -23.16 -4.89
N GLN A 409 2.41 -22.98 -5.45
CA GLN A 409 2.00 -23.73 -6.65
C GLN A 409 2.88 -23.43 -7.87
N ASP A 410 3.47 -22.23 -7.97
CA ASP A 410 4.32 -21.86 -9.12
C ASP A 410 5.81 -21.94 -8.81
N VAL A 411 6.19 -21.82 -7.53
CA VAL A 411 7.61 -21.62 -7.17
C VAL A 411 8.25 -22.84 -6.50
N GLU A 412 7.46 -23.84 -6.13
CA GLU A 412 7.92 -25.02 -5.41
C GLU A 412 7.95 -26.23 -6.35
N ALA A 413 9.05 -27.01 -6.36
CA ALA A 413 9.19 -28.13 -7.30
C ALA A 413 8.16 -29.24 -7.07
N GLY A 414 7.70 -29.37 -5.84
CA GLY A 414 6.57 -30.19 -5.43
C GLY A 414 5.90 -29.56 -4.23
N GLN A 415 4.60 -29.76 -4.08
CA GLN A 415 3.84 -29.17 -2.99
C GLN A 415 4.46 -29.55 -1.63
N ASP A 416 4.80 -28.53 -0.84
CA ASP A 416 5.38 -28.66 0.51
C ASP A 416 6.76 -29.35 0.55
N SER A 417 7.46 -29.43 -0.58
CA SER A 417 8.80 -30.01 -0.68
C SER A 417 9.91 -29.18 -0.04
N GLY A 418 9.69 -27.87 0.15
CA GLY A 418 10.68 -26.93 0.66
C GLY A 418 11.81 -26.58 -0.31
N VAL A 419 11.73 -27.03 -1.57
CA VAL A 419 12.72 -26.75 -2.62
C VAL A 419 12.10 -25.98 -3.77
N TRP A 420 12.90 -25.11 -4.37
CA TRP A 420 12.49 -24.27 -5.49
C TRP A 420 12.29 -25.10 -6.76
N VAL A 421 11.29 -24.72 -7.56
CA VAL A 421 11.23 -25.15 -8.97
C VAL A 421 12.47 -24.61 -9.70
N VAL A 422 12.88 -25.31 -10.75
CA VAL A 422 14.09 -25.01 -11.53
C VAL A 422 13.78 -25.02 -13.02
N ASN A 423 14.56 -24.27 -13.81
CA ASN A 423 14.47 -24.24 -15.27
C ASN A 423 15.78 -24.68 -15.96
N GLY A 424 16.71 -25.29 -15.22
CA GLY A 424 18.04 -25.64 -15.73
C GLY A 424 19.04 -24.47 -15.75
N THR A 425 18.66 -23.30 -15.24
CA THR A 425 19.54 -22.13 -15.12
C THR A 425 19.49 -21.55 -13.70
N PRO A 426 20.60 -20.97 -13.18
CA PRO A 426 20.70 -20.48 -11.81
C PRO A 426 20.07 -19.08 -11.63
N ASN A 427 18.81 -18.91 -12.06
CA ASN A 427 18.16 -17.59 -12.10
C ASN A 427 16.73 -17.56 -11.55
N TYR A 428 16.28 -18.63 -10.88
CA TYR A 428 14.94 -18.72 -10.29
C TYR A 428 14.94 -18.38 -8.78
N ALA A 429 16.00 -18.77 -8.07
CA ALA A 429 16.23 -18.40 -6.68
C ALA A 429 17.56 -17.68 -6.54
N THR A 430 17.65 -16.77 -5.57
CA THR A 430 18.91 -16.12 -5.20
C THR A 430 19.88 -17.12 -4.54
N PRO A 431 21.19 -16.84 -4.54
CA PRO A 431 22.18 -17.73 -3.91
C PRO A 431 21.93 -18.05 -2.44
N ASP A 432 21.25 -17.17 -1.70
CA ASP A 432 20.89 -17.39 -0.29
C ASP A 432 19.73 -18.38 -0.08
N GLY A 433 19.11 -18.85 -1.17
CA GLY A 433 18.04 -19.84 -1.16
C GLY A 433 16.74 -19.42 -0.50
N THR A 434 16.62 -18.13 -0.19
CA THR A 434 15.50 -17.55 0.55
C THR A 434 14.63 -16.69 -0.35
N HIS A 435 15.24 -15.98 -1.30
CA HIS A 435 14.52 -15.05 -2.16
C HIS A 435 14.38 -15.57 -3.59
N GLU A 436 13.31 -15.13 -4.23
CA GLU A 436 13.09 -15.25 -5.65
C GLU A 436 14.01 -14.31 -6.44
N ALA A 437 14.39 -14.73 -7.65
CA ALA A 437 14.99 -13.85 -8.65
C ALA A 437 13.92 -13.41 -9.68
N ASP A 438 14.25 -12.46 -10.57
CA ASP A 438 13.28 -11.78 -11.45
C ASP A 438 12.29 -12.72 -12.19
N PRO A 439 12.74 -13.81 -12.84
CA PRO A 439 11.83 -14.70 -13.55
C PRO A 439 10.81 -15.37 -12.62
N MET A 440 11.18 -15.63 -11.37
CA MET A 440 10.30 -16.23 -10.38
C MET A 440 9.35 -15.20 -9.77
N ALA A 441 9.83 -13.99 -9.51
CA ALA A 441 9.00 -12.86 -9.10
C ALA A 441 7.88 -12.57 -10.13
N GLN A 442 8.16 -12.73 -11.44
CA GLN A 442 7.16 -12.62 -12.50
C GLN A 442 6.05 -13.68 -12.40
N LEU A 443 6.40 -14.94 -12.16
CA LEU A 443 5.42 -16.02 -11.97
C LEU A 443 4.52 -15.74 -10.77
N MET A 444 5.13 -15.40 -9.64
CA MET A 444 4.42 -15.02 -8.42
C MET A 444 3.49 -13.81 -8.64
N GLY A 445 3.95 -12.82 -9.41
CA GLY A 445 3.17 -11.64 -9.77
C GLY A 445 1.94 -11.98 -10.63
N GLY A 446 2.09 -12.85 -11.63
CA GLY A 446 0.96 -13.32 -12.46
C GLY A 446 -0.14 -14.00 -11.64
N ARG A 447 0.25 -14.85 -10.67
CA ARG A 447 -0.70 -15.47 -9.74
C ARG A 447 -1.35 -14.46 -8.81
N LEU A 448 -0.56 -13.53 -8.28
CA LEU A 448 -1.09 -12.48 -7.41
C LEU A 448 -2.08 -11.58 -8.17
N ARG A 449 -1.81 -11.21 -9.43
CA ARG A 449 -2.76 -10.46 -10.28
C ARG A 449 -4.11 -11.16 -10.36
N THR A 450 -4.09 -12.46 -10.63
CA THR A 450 -5.31 -13.28 -10.75
C THR A 450 -6.12 -13.21 -9.46
N THR A 451 -5.45 -13.33 -8.31
CA THR A 451 -6.09 -13.27 -6.99
C THR A 451 -6.63 -11.86 -6.69
N ILE A 452 -5.88 -10.80 -7.00
CA ILE A 452 -6.31 -9.40 -6.85
C ILE A 452 -7.58 -9.14 -7.65
N ASN A 453 -7.61 -9.54 -8.93
CA ASN A 453 -8.77 -9.33 -9.80
C ASN A 453 -10.03 -10.04 -9.24
N ALA A 454 -9.88 -11.27 -8.73
CA ALA A 454 -10.99 -12.01 -8.13
C ALA A 454 -11.52 -11.32 -6.87
N VAL A 455 -10.64 -10.82 -6.01
CA VAL A 455 -11.01 -10.12 -4.77
C VAL A 455 -11.60 -8.74 -5.04
N ALA A 456 -11.09 -8.04 -6.05
CA ALA A 456 -11.60 -6.71 -6.45
C ALA A 456 -13.06 -6.77 -6.93
N ALA A 457 -13.50 -7.90 -7.49
CA ALA A 457 -14.86 -8.09 -8.00
C ALA A 457 -15.93 -8.38 -6.92
N LEU A 458 -15.50 -8.76 -5.70
CA LEU A 458 -16.39 -8.97 -4.53
C LEU A 458 -16.89 -7.65 -3.95
#